data_AF-C3MAS7-F1
#
_entry.id   AF-C3MAS7-F1
#
_cell.length_a   1.000
_cell.length_b   1.000
_cell.length_c   1.000
_cell.angle_alpha   90.00
_cell.angle_beta   90.00
_cell.angle_gamma   90.00
#
_symmetry.space_group_name_H-M   'P 1'
#
loop_
_entity.id
_entity.type
_entity.pdbx_description
1 polymer ?
#
loop_
_entity_poly.entity_id
_entity_poly.type
_entity_poly.pdbx_seq_one_letter_code
_entity_poly.pdbx_strand_id
1 'polypeptide(L)'
;MAAMQKQQIAAQVSQLVKDCENYRDELSVDRIKAMEYYDGTMKDTPADPNRSKVVSRDVRSAIKKVLPSLVRTILGNDKVVEYQPVNEGDDASAEQATDYINYVVFPESDGYDAVQDAAHDALKLRNGVIRWWYDKKRTVQVSRHTGLDEQALVQLVADDDVEVLEQESYQEQIDTPQGPQSVTLYNVRIRRTKEYGCTKLAAVPLEEFLIHPDAMSIDDSPITGIKTRLRRSDLVAMGYDREKVDKFATASSSNEEETEEFARRREPFDEKDEIIKALQEVDYYELYVKIDVDDDGIAELRRMCFAGGLAEVNLLDDEERLFRRRNSARSSGPSRGRGYRASTPRHE
;
A
#
# COMPACT_ATOMS: atom_id res chain seq x y z
N MET A 1 -20.50 -12.22 27.20
CA MET A 1 -19.21 -12.66 27.76
C MET A 1 -18.20 -11.56 27.48
N ALA A 2 -17.04 -11.56 28.14
CA ALA A 2 -16.13 -10.41 28.07
C ALA A 2 -15.42 -10.39 26.71
N ALA A 3 -15.60 -9.31 25.95
CA ALA A 3 -14.84 -9.06 24.73
C ALA A 3 -13.33 -9.21 25.02
N MET A 4 -12.62 -9.85 24.09
CA MET A 4 -11.19 -10.12 24.23
C MET A 4 -10.41 -8.82 24.49
N GLN A 5 -9.49 -8.83 25.47
CA GLN A 5 -8.71 -7.63 25.77
C GLN A 5 -7.70 -7.36 24.63
N LYS A 6 -7.47 -6.09 24.31
CA LYS A 6 -6.53 -5.67 23.23
C LYS A 6 -5.14 -6.27 23.38
N GLN A 7 -4.66 -6.43 24.62
CA GLN A 7 -3.39 -7.08 24.91
C GLN A 7 -3.35 -8.55 24.47
N GLN A 8 -4.45 -9.28 24.64
CA GLN A 8 -4.57 -10.69 24.22
C GLN A 8 -4.63 -10.80 22.70
N ILE A 9 -5.37 -9.89 22.05
CA ILE A 9 -5.43 -9.79 20.58
C ILE A 9 -4.02 -9.56 20.02
N ALA A 10 -3.29 -8.55 20.53
CA ALA A 10 -1.93 -8.25 20.08
C ALA A 10 -0.98 -9.44 20.28
N ALA A 11 -1.09 -10.17 21.40
CA ALA A 11 -0.28 -11.36 21.65
C ALA A 11 -0.57 -12.51 20.66
N GLN A 12 -1.85 -12.76 20.35
CA GLN A 12 -2.25 -13.77 19.38
C GLN A 12 -1.79 -13.40 17.97
N VAL A 13 -2.01 -12.14 17.56
CA VAL A 13 -1.53 -11.61 16.28
C VAL A 13 -0.01 -11.73 16.19
N SER A 14 0.72 -11.43 17.26
CA SER A 14 2.18 -11.55 17.26
C SER A 14 2.66 -12.98 17.01
N GLN A 15 1.98 -14.00 17.54
CA GLN A 15 2.30 -15.40 17.24
C GLN A 15 2.02 -15.74 15.77
N LEU A 16 0.84 -15.38 15.27
CA LEU A 16 0.48 -15.61 13.87
C LEU A 16 1.46 -14.95 12.89
N VAL A 17 1.92 -13.73 13.20
CA VAL A 17 2.94 -13.04 12.39
C VAL A 17 4.28 -13.77 12.44
N LYS A 18 4.71 -14.28 13.59
CA LYS A 18 5.95 -15.05 13.69
C LYS A 18 5.90 -16.31 12.84
N ASP A 19 4.77 -17.02 12.83
CA ASP A 19 4.59 -18.20 12.00
C ASP A 19 4.67 -17.84 10.49
N CYS A 20 4.07 -16.71 10.10
CA CYS A 20 4.21 -16.18 8.74
C CYS A 20 5.65 -15.79 8.39
N GLU A 21 6.37 -15.11 9.29
CA GLU A 21 7.76 -14.71 9.06
C GLU A 21 8.67 -15.93 8.91
N ASN A 22 8.52 -16.93 9.78
CA ASN A 22 9.27 -18.18 9.68
C ASN A 22 9.03 -18.87 8.33
N TYR A 23 7.77 -19.01 7.93
CA TYR A 23 7.41 -19.62 6.65
C TYR A 23 7.98 -18.84 5.45
N ARG A 24 7.89 -17.51 5.49
CA ARG A 24 8.48 -16.63 4.46
C ARG A 24 10.00 -16.80 4.38
N ASP A 25 10.67 -16.92 5.52
CA ASP A 25 12.12 -17.02 5.62
C ASP A 25 12.63 -18.40 5.17
N GLU A 26 11.88 -19.48 5.41
CA GLU A 26 12.17 -20.80 4.82
C GLU A 26 12.19 -20.74 3.28
N LEU A 27 11.22 -20.03 2.70
CA LEU A 27 11.14 -19.85 1.24
C LEU A 27 12.20 -18.89 0.69
N SER A 28 12.92 -18.15 1.54
CA SER A 28 13.94 -17.19 1.09
C SER A 28 15.09 -17.85 0.34
N VAL A 29 15.46 -19.08 0.71
CA VAL A 29 16.55 -19.84 0.09
C VAL A 29 16.28 -20.05 -1.40
N ASP A 30 15.05 -20.46 -1.74
CA ASP A 30 14.61 -20.66 -3.12
C ASP A 30 14.57 -19.33 -3.89
N ARG A 31 14.12 -18.24 -3.24
CA ARG A 31 14.09 -16.90 -3.86
C ARG A 31 15.49 -16.40 -4.17
N ILE A 32 16.43 -16.54 -3.24
CA ILE A 32 17.85 -16.15 -3.42
C ILE A 32 18.45 -16.95 -4.58
N LYS A 33 18.23 -18.27 -4.62
CA LYS A 33 18.71 -19.12 -5.71
C LYS A 33 18.16 -18.67 -7.07
N ALA A 34 16.87 -18.36 -7.15
CA ALA A 34 16.26 -17.87 -8.39
C ALA A 34 16.88 -16.53 -8.84
N MET A 35 17.12 -15.59 -7.92
CA MET A 35 17.80 -14.32 -8.21
C MET A 35 19.23 -14.54 -8.70
N GLU A 36 19.96 -15.45 -8.08
CA GLU A 36 21.33 -15.79 -8.48
C GLU A 36 21.41 -16.29 -9.92
N TYR A 37 20.56 -17.25 -10.33
CA TYR A 37 20.52 -17.69 -11.73
C TYR A 37 20.01 -16.62 -12.69
N TYR A 38 19.06 -15.78 -12.25
CA TYR A 38 18.59 -14.66 -13.06
C TYR A 38 19.73 -13.64 -13.33
N ASP A 39 20.61 -13.41 -12.37
CA ASP A 39 21.77 -12.53 -12.51
C ASP A 39 22.94 -13.20 -13.24
N GLY A 40 22.95 -14.53 -13.30
CA GLY A 40 24.03 -15.34 -13.86
C GLY A 40 25.14 -15.64 -12.86
N THR A 41 24.85 -15.48 -11.57
CA THR A 41 25.72 -15.85 -10.46
C THR A 41 25.54 -17.34 -10.16
N MET A 42 26.44 -18.18 -10.66
CA MET A 42 26.43 -19.61 -10.35
C MET A 42 27.33 -19.90 -9.15
N LYS A 43 26.76 -20.00 -7.94
CA LYS A 43 27.49 -20.38 -6.72
C LYS A 43 27.62 -21.90 -6.56
N ASP A 44 26.68 -22.64 -7.14
CA ASP A 44 26.61 -24.09 -7.18
C ASP A 44 27.65 -24.72 -8.10
N THR A 45 28.18 -23.96 -9.07
CA THR A 45 29.21 -24.39 -10.01
C THR A 45 30.52 -23.63 -9.72
N PRO A 46 31.28 -24.01 -8.67
CA PRO A 46 32.54 -23.36 -8.36
C PRO A 46 33.56 -23.63 -9.47
N ALA A 47 34.30 -22.59 -9.85
CA ALA A 47 35.42 -22.73 -10.77
C ALA A 47 36.69 -23.09 -10.00
N ASP A 48 37.53 -23.93 -10.60
CA ASP A 48 38.86 -24.20 -10.05
C ASP A 48 39.69 -22.90 -9.95
N PRO A 49 40.62 -22.81 -8.98
CA PRO A 49 41.56 -21.71 -8.90
C PRO A 49 42.28 -21.49 -10.24
N ASN A 50 42.32 -20.23 -10.72
CA ASN A 50 42.88 -19.83 -12.01
C ASN A 50 42.16 -20.40 -13.27
N ARG A 51 40.89 -20.80 -13.15
CA ARG A 51 40.02 -21.12 -14.29
C ARG A 51 38.90 -20.09 -14.46
N SER A 52 38.37 -20.04 -15.68
CA SER A 52 37.22 -19.20 -16.00
C SER A 52 35.96 -19.70 -15.27
N LYS A 53 35.18 -18.76 -14.75
CA LYS A 53 33.88 -19.05 -14.12
C LYS A 53 32.80 -19.20 -15.17
N VAL A 54 31.92 -20.19 -15.01
CA VAL A 54 30.73 -20.35 -15.84
C VAL A 54 29.71 -19.28 -15.46
N VAL A 55 29.19 -18.58 -16.46
CA VAL A 55 28.14 -17.57 -16.33
C VAL A 55 27.13 -17.84 -17.43
N SER A 56 25.90 -18.19 -17.07
CA SER A 56 24.77 -18.22 -18.01
C SER A 56 23.66 -17.31 -17.51
N ARG A 57 22.97 -16.65 -18.45
CA ARG A 57 21.79 -15.81 -18.19
C ARG A 57 20.57 -16.33 -18.93
N ASP A 58 20.52 -17.63 -19.22
CA ASP A 58 19.45 -18.23 -20.03
C ASP A 58 18.06 -18.02 -19.39
N VAL A 59 17.97 -18.12 -18.07
CA VAL A 59 16.73 -17.83 -17.31
C VAL A 59 16.26 -16.39 -17.57
N ARG A 60 17.15 -15.41 -17.44
CA ARG A 60 16.84 -14.00 -17.71
C ARG A 60 16.42 -13.78 -19.16
N SER A 61 17.13 -14.38 -20.12
CA SER A 61 16.81 -14.28 -21.54
C SER A 61 15.44 -14.89 -21.86
N ALA A 62 15.10 -16.03 -21.27
CA ALA A 62 13.80 -16.67 -21.43
C ALA A 62 12.67 -15.80 -20.86
N ILE A 63 12.82 -15.29 -19.64
CA ILE A 63 11.84 -14.40 -19.00
C ILE A 63 11.61 -13.14 -19.84
N LYS A 64 12.68 -12.47 -20.27
CA LYS A 64 12.58 -11.26 -21.12
C LYS A 64 11.91 -11.51 -22.47
N LYS A 65 11.98 -12.73 -23.00
CA LYS A 65 11.31 -13.11 -24.25
C LYS A 65 9.81 -13.37 -24.05
N VAL A 66 9.43 -13.98 -22.93
CA VAL A 66 8.04 -14.37 -22.65
C VAL A 66 7.21 -13.20 -22.12
N LEU A 67 7.79 -12.37 -21.23
CA LEU A 67 7.08 -11.31 -20.53
C LEU A 67 6.30 -10.36 -21.45
N PRO A 68 6.86 -9.81 -22.56
CA PRO A 68 6.11 -8.90 -23.44
C PRO A 68 4.94 -9.56 -24.15
N SER A 69 4.99 -10.88 -24.35
CA SER A 69 3.90 -11.64 -24.97
C SER A 69 2.77 -11.88 -23.95
N LEU A 70 3.13 -12.18 -22.71
CA LEU A 70 2.16 -12.34 -21.62
C LEU A 70 1.45 -11.02 -21.31
N VAL A 71 2.21 -9.93 -21.14
CA VAL A 71 1.66 -8.59 -20.84
C VAL A 71 0.73 -8.13 -21.96
N ARG A 72 1.11 -8.28 -23.24
CA ARG A 72 0.22 -7.94 -24.37
C ARG A 72 -1.04 -8.81 -24.43
N THR A 73 -0.98 -10.06 -23.97
CA THR A 73 -2.16 -10.93 -23.97
C THR A 73 -3.16 -10.50 -22.89
N ILE A 74 -2.67 -10.05 -21.73
CA ILE A 74 -3.50 -9.66 -20.59
C ILE A 74 -3.99 -8.20 -20.72
N LEU A 75 -3.09 -7.29 -21.09
CA LEU A 75 -3.32 -5.83 -21.10
C LEU A 75 -3.44 -5.23 -22.51
N GLY A 76 -3.33 -6.04 -23.56
CA GLY A 76 -3.40 -5.54 -24.94
C GLY A 76 -4.81 -5.35 -25.47
N ASN A 77 -5.83 -5.71 -24.71
CA ASN A 77 -7.23 -5.47 -25.06
C ASN A 77 -7.66 -4.08 -24.61
N ASP A 78 -8.59 -3.47 -25.35
CA ASP A 78 -9.18 -2.16 -25.00
C ASP A 78 -9.89 -2.19 -23.63
N LYS A 79 -10.44 -3.35 -23.25
CA LYS A 79 -11.05 -3.62 -21.94
C LYS A 79 -10.25 -4.72 -21.24
N VAL A 80 -9.59 -4.37 -20.15
CA VAL A 80 -8.82 -5.29 -19.29
C VAL A 80 -9.75 -6.00 -18.31
N VAL A 81 -10.77 -5.29 -17.80
CA VAL A 81 -11.76 -5.81 -16.86
C VAL A 81 -13.15 -5.60 -17.46
N GLU A 82 -14.05 -6.58 -17.30
CA GLU A 82 -15.45 -6.47 -17.73
C GLU A 82 -16.35 -6.94 -16.58
N TYR A 83 -17.33 -6.10 -16.22
CA TYR A 83 -18.39 -6.47 -15.27
C TYR A 83 -19.57 -7.05 -16.03
N GLN A 84 -19.98 -8.26 -15.67
CA GLN A 84 -21.16 -8.89 -16.25
C GLN A 84 -22.42 -8.52 -15.45
N PRO A 85 -23.52 -8.15 -16.10
CA PRO A 85 -24.79 -7.91 -15.43
C PRO A 85 -25.31 -9.22 -14.83
N VAL A 86 -25.77 -9.17 -13.58
CA VAL A 86 -26.28 -10.35 -12.86
C VAL A 86 -27.81 -10.36 -12.80
N ASN A 87 -28.44 -9.18 -12.69
CA ASN A 87 -29.90 -9.03 -12.68
C ASN A 87 -30.41 -8.26 -13.89
N GLU A 88 -31.71 -8.40 -14.15
CA GLU A 88 -32.40 -7.64 -15.19
C GLU A 88 -32.38 -6.14 -14.87
N GLY A 89 -31.87 -5.33 -15.79
CA GLY A 89 -31.70 -3.87 -15.62
C GLY A 89 -30.31 -3.41 -15.18
N ASP A 90 -29.38 -4.32 -14.86
CA ASP A 90 -28.01 -3.97 -14.47
C ASP A 90 -27.09 -3.62 -15.65
N ASP A 91 -27.56 -3.77 -16.90
CA ASP A 91 -26.74 -3.62 -18.12
C ASP A 91 -26.02 -2.27 -18.20
N ALA A 92 -26.75 -1.16 -17.98
CA ALA A 92 -26.19 0.18 -18.04
C ALA A 92 -25.20 0.45 -16.90
N SER A 93 -25.44 -0.11 -15.71
CA SER A 93 -24.54 0.04 -14.56
C SER A 93 -23.28 -0.79 -14.73
N ALA A 94 -23.39 -2.00 -15.30
CA ALA A 94 -22.26 -2.86 -15.60
C ALA A 94 -21.34 -2.25 -16.66
N GLU A 95 -21.92 -1.63 -17.70
CA GLU A 95 -21.16 -0.90 -18.72
C GLU A 95 -20.44 0.32 -18.12
N GLN A 96 -21.15 1.15 -17.33
CA GLN A 96 -20.54 2.29 -16.65
C GLN A 96 -19.40 1.89 -15.69
N ALA A 97 -19.58 0.82 -14.91
CA ALA A 97 -18.55 0.31 -14.01
C ALA A 97 -17.33 -0.22 -14.78
N THR A 98 -17.57 -0.90 -15.90
CA THR A 98 -16.52 -1.38 -16.81
C THR A 98 -15.72 -0.21 -17.36
N ASP A 99 -16.38 0.81 -17.89
CA ASP A 99 -15.70 1.97 -18.46
C ASP A 99 -14.93 2.76 -17.38
N TYR A 100 -15.53 2.96 -16.21
CA TYR A 100 -14.88 3.67 -15.10
C TYR A 100 -13.59 2.97 -14.64
N ILE A 101 -13.62 1.65 -14.49
CA ILE A 101 -12.42 0.90 -14.07
C ILE A 101 -11.33 0.94 -15.13
N ASN A 102 -11.66 0.75 -16.42
CA ASN A 102 -10.65 0.71 -17.48
C ASN A 102 -10.08 2.09 -17.84
N TYR A 103 -10.88 3.16 -17.80
CA TYR A 103 -10.46 4.49 -18.26
C TYR A 103 -10.00 5.44 -17.15
N VAL A 104 -10.45 5.24 -15.90
CA VAL A 104 -10.11 6.14 -14.78
C VAL A 104 -9.25 5.41 -13.77
N VAL A 105 -9.78 4.35 -13.15
CA VAL A 105 -9.10 3.72 -12.00
C VAL A 105 -7.81 3.04 -12.41
N PHE A 106 -7.84 2.20 -13.45
CA PHE A 106 -6.69 1.39 -13.83
C PHE A 106 -5.49 2.23 -14.34
N PRO A 107 -5.70 3.30 -15.14
CA PRO A 107 -4.62 4.23 -15.50
C PRO A 107 -4.13 5.08 -14.31
N GLU A 108 -5.01 5.61 -13.47
CA GLU A 108 -4.60 6.45 -12.31
C GLU A 108 -3.89 5.65 -11.21
N SER A 109 -4.16 4.34 -11.13
CA SER A 109 -3.61 3.45 -10.11
C SER A 109 -2.29 2.80 -10.49
N ASP A 110 -1.64 3.21 -11.57
CA ASP A 110 -0.43 2.54 -12.11
C ASP A 110 -0.66 1.04 -12.40
N GLY A 111 -1.88 0.68 -12.80
CA GLY A 111 -2.31 -0.72 -12.90
C GLY A 111 -1.54 -1.54 -13.93
N TYR A 112 -1.12 -0.91 -15.03
CA TYR A 112 -0.29 -1.54 -16.06
C TYR A 112 1.07 -1.99 -15.52
N ASP A 113 1.74 -1.10 -14.78
CA ASP A 113 3.04 -1.38 -14.20
C ASP A 113 2.94 -2.45 -13.12
N ALA A 114 1.92 -2.35 -12.24
CA ALA A 114 1.68 -3.35 -11.21
C ALA A 114 1.46 -4.77 -11.75
N VAL A 115 0.69 -4.92 -12.84
CA VAL A 115 0.48 -6.23 -13.49
C VAL A 115 1.75 -6.72 -14.18
N GLN A 116 2.50 -5.83 -14.83
CA GLN A 116 3.77 -6.19 -15.47
C GLN A 116 4.81 -6.66 -14.43
N ASP A 117 4.93 -5.94 -13.32
CA ASP A 117 5.87 -6.25 -12.24
C ASP A 117 5.49 -7.56 -11.54
N ALA A 118 4.21 -7.75 -11.22
CA ALA A 118 3.74 -9.02 -10.66
C ALA A 118 3.93 -10.20 -11.63
N ALA A 119 3.76 -10.00 -12.93
CA ALA A 119 4.05 -11.02 -13.93
C ALA A 119 5.55 -11.34 -14.03
N HIS A 120 6.42 -10.33 -13.92
CA HIS A 120 7.88 -10.53 -13.84
C HIS A 120 8.26 -11.35 -12.61
N ASP A 121 7.71 -10.99 -11.45
CA ASP A 121 7.93 -11.72 -10.20
C ASP A 121 7.40 -13.14 -10.26
N ALA A 122 6.22 -13.38 -10.85
CA ALA A 122 5.67 -14.72 -11.05
C ALA A 122 6.58 -15.59 -11.93
N LEU A 123 7.11 -15.05 -13.03
CA LEU A 123 8.03 -15.79 -13.90
C LEU A 123 9.39 -16.10 -13.25
N LYS A 124 9.80 -15.28 -12.27
CA LYS A 124 11.09 -15.38 -11.58
C LYS A 124 11.01 -16.22 -10.30
N LEU A 125 9.96 -16.02 -9.50
CA LEU A 125 9.78 -16.51 -8.13
C LEU A 125 8.53 -17.40 -7.96
N ARG A 126 7.90 -17.80 -9.08
CA ARG A 126 6.67 -18.63 -9.17
C ARG A 126 5.37 -17.91 -8.80
N ASN A 127 5.43 -16.90 -7.93
CA ASN A 127 4.27 -16.14 -7.48
C ASN A 127 4.45 -14.64 -7.75
N GLY A 128 3.37 -13.97 -8.13
CA GLY A 128 3.27 -12.52 -8.20
C GLY A 128 2.05 -12.07 -7.42
N VAL A 129 2.24 -11.16 -6.45
CA VAL A 129 1.17 -10.66 -5.59
C VAL A 129 0.90 -9.21 -5.95
N ILE A 130 -0.37 -8.87 -6.18
CA ILE A 130 -0.79 -7.48 -6.44
C ILE A 130 -1.62 -7.02 -5.25
N ARG A 131 -1.29 -5.83 -4.75
CA ARG A 131 -2.06 -5.15 -3.72
C ARG A 131 -2.73 -3.92 -4.33
N TRP A 132 -3.99 -3.71 -3.94
CA TRP A 132 -4.72 -2.48 -4.21
C TRP A 132 -5.07 -1.79 -2.89
N TRP A 133 -4.97 -0.48 -2.85
CA TRP A 133 -5.39 0.32 -1.69
C TRP A 133 -5.76 1.74 -2.12
N TYR A 134 -6.45 2.46 -1.24
CA TYR A 134 -6.71 3.88 -1.43
C TYR A 134 -5.65 4.69 -0.68
N ASP A 135 -4.80 5.39 -1.40
CA ASP A 135 -3.71 6.18 -0.86
C ASP A 135 -4.23 7.60 -0.55
N LYS A 136 -4.31 7.94 0.74
CA LYS A 136 -4.60 9.30 1.21
C LYS A 136 -3.28 9.91 1.66
N LYS A 137 -2.73 10.83 0.85
CA LYS A 137 -1.49 11.53 1.19
C LYS A 137 -1.76 13.00 1.44
N ARG A 138 -1.29 13.47 2.60
CA ARG A 138 -1.12 14.90 2.88
C ARG A 138 0.16 15.37 2.22
N THR A 139 0.04 16.22 1.21
CA THR A 139 1.20 16.88 0.59
C THR A 139 1.30 18.30 1.11
N VAL A 140 2.47 18.64 1.64
CA VAL A 140 2.78 19.99 2.11
C VAL A 140 3.53 20.73 1.01
N GLN A 141 2.97 21.85 0.52
CA GLN A 141 3.64 22.72 -0.44
C GLN A 141 3.95 24.06 0.22
N VAL A 142 5.21 24.50 0.11
CA VAL A 142 5.63 25.82 0.57
C VAL A 142 5.74 26.75 -0.62
N SER A 143 4.95 27.82 -0.63
CA SER A 143 5.01 28.85 -1.67
C SER A 143 5.37 30.20 -1.06
N ARG A 144 6.17 30.98 -1.81
CA ARG A 144 6.53 32.36 -1.47
C ARG A 144 5.70 33.29 -2.33
N HIS A 145 4.95 34.17 -1.70
CA HIS A 145 4.19 35.22 -2.36
C HIS A 145 4.78 36.57 -1.97
N THR A 146 5.00 37.44 -2.95
CA THR A 146 5.60 38.76 -2.75
C THR A 146 4.72 39.85 -3.32
N GLY A 147 4.73 41.03 -2.69
CA GLY A 147 3.96 42.18 -3.18
C GLY A 147 2.45 42.02 -3.03
N LEU A 148 1.98 41.34 -1.98
CA LEU A 148 0.56 41.22 -1.68
C LEU A 148 0.06 42.49 -0.99
N ASP A 149 -1.09 43.00 -1.39
CA ASP A 149 -1.81 44.00 -0.61
C ASP A 149 -2.55 43.34 0.57
N GLU A 150 -3.06 44.14 1.50
CA GLU A 150 -3.73 43.65 2.71
C GLU A 150 -4.94 42.76 2.40
N GLN A 151 -5.68 43.07 1.32
CA GLN A 151 -6.84 42.29 0.90
C GLN A 151 -6.46 40.93 0.31
N ALA A 152 -5.44 40.87 -0.55
CA ALA A 152 -4.96 39.61 -1.11
C ALA A 152 -4.32 38.73 -0.04
N LEU A 153 -3.64 39.31 0.96
CA LEU A 153 -3.11 38.57 2.10
C LEU A 153 -4.23 37.88 2.89
N VAL A 154 -5.29 38.61 3.24
CA VAL A 154 -6.43 38.06 3.98
C VAL A 154 -7.10 36.94 3.18
N GLN A 155 -7.29 37.11 1.87
CA GLN A 155 -7.88 36.07 1.02
C GLN A 155 -7.01 34.80 0.95
N LEU A 156 -5.68 34.96 0.98
CA LEU A 156 -4.73 33.86 0.86
C LEU A 156 -4.57 33.06 2.16
N VAL A 157 -4.81 33.70 3.32
CA VAL A 157 -4.81 33.09 4.66
C VAL A 157 -6.20 32.61 5.10
N ALA A 158 -7.27 33.01 4.40
CA ALA A 158 -8.64 32.60 4.72
C ALA A 158 -8.95 31.11 4.45
N ASP A 159 -8.04 30.40 3.77
CA ASP A 159 -8.19 28.97 3.46
C ASP A 159 -7.66 28.15 4.64
N ASP A 160 -8.49 27.26 5.20
CA ASP A 160 -8.20 26.51 6.45
C ASP A 160 -6.94 25.62 6.35
N ASP A 161 -6.51 25.30 5.13
CA ASP A 161 -5.34 24.47 4.82
C ASP A 161 -4.01 25.25 4.76
N VAL A 162 -4.01 26.56 5.09
CA VAL A 162 -2.86 27.47 4.93
C VAL A 162 -2.30 27.92 6.28
N GLU A 163 -1.02 27.61 6.52
CA GLU A 163 -0.23 28.06 7.67
C GLU A 163 0.81 29.11 7.21
N VAL A 164 0.86 30.26 7.86
CA VAL A 164 1.83 31.33 7.55
C VAL A 164 3.12 31.05 8.33
N LEU A 165 4.23 30.85 7.61
CA LEU A 165 5.54 30.58 8.21
C LEU A 165 6.31 31.87 8.51
N GLU A 166 6.31 32.80 7.56
CA GLU A 166 7.02 34.06 7.66
C GLU A 166 6.19 35.16 7.01
N GLN A 167 6.16 36.34 7.63
CA GLN A 167 5.51 37.53 7.12
C GLN A 167 6.43 38.73 7.26
N GLU A 168 6.69 39.42 6.15
CA GLU A 168 7.43 40.67 6.09
C GLU A 168 6.55 41.74 5.45
N SER A 169 6.47 42.93 6.05
CA SER A 169 5.78 44.08 5.47
C SER A 169 6.78 45.16 5.05
N TYR A 170 6.61 45.72 3.87
CA TYR A 170 7.39 46.87 3.39
C TYR A 170 6.48 47.93 2.78
N GLN A 171 6.92 49.18 2.79
CA GLN A 171 6.17 50.30 2.20
C GLN A 171 6.80 50.68 0.87
N GLU A 172 5.96 50.77 -0.17
CA GLU A 172 6.36 51.19 -1.51
C GLU A 172 5.61 52.47 -1.87
N GLN A 173 6.33 53.47 -2.39
CA GLN A 173 5.71 54.71 -2.87
C GLN A 173 5.32 54.53 -4.33
N ILE A 174 4.01 54.60 -4.60
CA ILE A 174 3.45 54.52 -5.95
C ILE A 174 2.99 55.91 -6.36
N ASP A 175 3.44 56.37 -7.52
CA ASP A 175 3.02 57.65 -8.09
C ASP A 175 1.61 57.50 -8.69
N THR A 176 0.64 58.08 -8.01
CA THR A 176 -0.75 58.16 -8.51
C THR A 176 -1.00 59.55 -9.10
N PRO A 177 -2.03 59.73 -9.96
CA PRO A 177 -2.39 61.04 -10.53
C PRO A 177 -2.70 62.15 -9.49
N GLN A 178 -2.83 61.79 -8.21
CA GLN A 178 -3.12 62.68 -7.08
C GLN A 178 -1.92 62.89 -6.13
N GLY A 179 -0.74 62.34 -6.44
CA GLY A 179 0.51 62.46 -5.69
C GLY A 179 1.10 61.10 -5.27
N PRO A 180 2.31 61.09 -4.67
CA PRO A 180 2.95 59.87 -4.18
C PRO A 180 2.16 59.32 -2.98
N GLN A 181 1.60 58.12 -3.11
CA GLN A 181 0.96 57.41 -2.00
C GLN A 181 1.83 56.24 -1.54
N SER A 182 2.02 56.11 -0.23
CA SER A 182 2.67 54.94 0.38
C SER A 182 1.67 53.79 0.47
N VAL A 183 1.94 52.69 -0.23
CA VAL A 183 1.17 51.45 -0.14
C VAL A 183 1.99 50.43 0.65
N THR A 184 1.37 49.80 1.64
CA THR A 184 1.99 48.71 2.41
C THR A 184 1.78 47.40 1.66
N LEU A 185 2.88 46.71 1.36
CA LEU A 185 2.89 45.41 0.71
C LEU A 185 3.46 44.35 1.66
N TYR A 186 3.00 43.13 1.49
CA TYR A 186 3.37 41.98 2.30
C TYR A 186 4.07 40.92 1.44
N ASN A 187 5.16 40.39 1.97
CA ASN A 187 5.77 39.15 1.51
C ASN A 187 5.45 38.07 2.53
N VAL A 188 4.84 36.97 2.09
CA VAL A 188 4.56 35.83 2.96
C VAL A 188 5.11 34.55 2.38
N ARG A 189 5.63 33.72 3.29
CA ARG A 189 5.91 32.32 3.01
C ARG A 189 4.79 31.51 3.64
N ILE A 190 3.98 30.87 2.81
CA ILE A 190 2.87 30.04 3.28
C ILE A 190 3.16 28.56 3.05
N ARG A 191 2.69 27.74 3.99
CA ARG A 191 2.64 26.30 3.91
C ARG A 191 1.19 25.91 3.66
N ARG A 192 0.90 25.27 2.53
CA ARG A 192 -0.42 24.73 2.22
C ARG A 192 -0.38 23.21 2.31
N THR A 193 -1.26 22.63 3.10
CA THR A 193 -1.43 21.18 3.23
C THR A 193 -2.61 20.75 2.38
N LYS A 194 -2.38 19.95 1.33
CA LYS A 194 -3.47 19.40 0.53
C LYS A 194 -3.60 17.91 0.75
N GLU A 195 -4.82 17.44 0.97
CA GLU A 195 -5.14 16.01 0.95
C GLU A 195 -5.46 15.58 -0.48
N TYR A 196 -4.70 14.61 -0.98
CA TYR A 196 -4.97 13.95 -2.25
C TYR A 196 -5.24 12.47 -2.02
N GLY A 197 -6.34 11.98 -2.58
CA GLY A 197 -6.74 10.59 -2.52
C GLY A 197 -6.73 9.96 -3.91
N CYS A 198 -6.01 8.86 -4.09
CA CYS A 198 -6.07 8.09 -5.33
C CYS A 198 -6.03 6.59 -5.04
N THR A 199 -6.67 5.80 -5.90
CA THR A 199 -6.53 4.35 -5.87
C THR A 199 -5.14 4.00 -6.39
N LYS A 200 -4.42 3.13 -5.69
CA LYS A 200 -3.10 2.65 -6.09
C LYS A 200 -3.09 1.13 -6.21
N LEU A 201 -2.38 0.65 -7.23
CA LEU A 201 -2.11 -0.74 -7.49
C LEU A 201 -0.59 -0.91 -7.53
N ALA A 202 -0.05 -1.90 -6.83
CA ALA A 202 1.37 -2.22 -6.89
C ALA A 202 1.61 -3.72 -6.71
N ALA A 203 2.67 -4.21 -7.34
CA ALA A 203 3.21 -5.53 -7.04
C ALA A 203 3.85 -5.50 -5.64
N VAL A 204 3.54 -6.49 -4.83
CA VAL A 204 4.11 -6.66 -3.49
C VAL A 204 5.29 -7.62 -3.58
N PRO A 205 6.50 -7.20 -3.17
CA PRO A 205 7.64 -8.10 -3.06
C PRO A 205 7.33 -9.27 -2.12
N LEU A 206 7.72 -10.48 -2.50
CA LEU A 206 7.40 -11.69 -1.74
C LEU A 206 8.12 -11.75 -0.37
N GLU A 207 9.20 -10.98 -0.20
CA GLU A 207 9.88 -10.77 1.09
C GLU A 207 9.11 -9.85 2.06
N GLU A 208 8.16 -9.07 1.55
CA GLU A 208 7.30 -8.21 2.36
C GLU A 208 5.94 -8.88 2.63
N PHE A 209 5.50 -9.78 1.76
CA PHE A 209 4.22 -10.47 1.88
C PHE A 209 4.24 -11.53 3.00
N LEU A 210 3.19 -11.53 3.82
CA LEU A 210 2.95 -12.45 4.92
C LEU A 210 1.67 -13.23 4.67
N ILE A 211 1.75 -14.56 4.71
CA ILE A 211 0.63 -15.48 4.64
C ILE A 211 0.87 -16.66 5.59
N HIS A 212 -0.20 -17.17 6.18
CA HIS A 212 -0.09 -18.31 7.09
C HIS A 212 0.32 -19.59 6.34
N PRO A 213 1.22 -20.44 6.87
CA PRO A 213 1.68 -21.66 6.19
C PRO A 213 0.55 -22.64 5.86
N ASP A 214 -0.48 -22.73 6.71
CA ASP A 214 -1.63 -23.62 6.49
C ASP A 214 -2.66 -23.08 5.48
N ALA A 215 -2.45 -21.87 4.95
CA ALA A 215 -3.40 -21.25 4.02
C ALA A 215 -3.27 -21.85 2.62
N MET A 216 -4.36 -22.41 2.10
CA MET A 216 -4.46 -22.85 0.70
C MET A 216 -4.81 -21.69 -0.26
N SER A 217 -5.43 -20.64 0.27
CA SER A 217 -5.84 -19.45 -0.46
C SER A 217 -5.69 -18.21 0.44
N ILE A 218 -5.55 -17.02 -0.15
CA ILE A 218 -5.51 -15.76 0.60
C ILE A 218 -6.82 -15.59 1.39
N ASP A 219 -7.95 -15.95 0.78
CA ASP A 219 -9.28 -15.79 1.37
C ASP A 219 -9.49 -16.67 2.60
N ASP A 220 -8.86 -17.84 2.67
CA ASP A 220 -9.02 -18.78 3.80
C ASP A 220 -7.99 -18.53 4.91
N SER A 221 -6.90 -17.81 4.62
CA SER A 221 -5.82 -17.58 5.57
C SER A 221 -6.32 -16.97 6.89
N PRO A 222 -5.87 -17.48 8.06
CA PRO A 222 -6.12 -16.85 9.36
C PRO A 222 -5.53 -15.44 9.45
N ILE A 223 -4.39 -15.22 8.77
CA ILE A 223 -3.70 -13.95 8.70
C ILE A 223 -3.13 -13.75 7.31
N THR A 224 -3.28 -12.56 6.76
CA THR A 224 -2.55 -12.11 5.57
C THR A 224 -2.08 -10.71 5.82
N GLY A 225 -0.87 -10.35 5.39
CA GLY A 225 -0.38 -9.01 5.64
C GLY A 225 0.85 -8.68 4.85
N ILE A 226 1.35 -7.48 5.12
CA ILE A 226 2.55 -6.96 4.49
C ILE A 226 3.40 -6.31 5.57
N LYS A 227 4.68 -6.64 5.57
CA LYS A 227 5.72 -6.01 6.38
C LYS A 227 6.60 -5.16 5.48
N THR A 228 6.54 -3.85 5.66
CA THR A 228 7.31 -2.86 4.91
C THR A 228 8.11 -1.98 5.87
N ARG A 229 9.22 -1.42 5.41
CA ARG A 229 9.92 -0.37 6.15
C ARG A 229 9.47 0.99 5.65
N LEU A 230 8.94 1.81 6.56
CA LEU A 230 8.48 3.16 6.25
C LEU A 230 9.22 4.18 7.11
N ARG A 231 9.42 5.38 6.58
CA ARG A 231 10.00 6.49 7.37
C ARG A 231 8.94 7.04 8.32
N ARG A 232 9.38 7.56 9.46
CA ARG A 232 8.47 8.26 10.39
C ARG A 232 7.71 9.39 9.70
N SER A 233 8.35 10.14 8.81
CA SER A 233 7.70 11.18 8.00
C SER A 233 6.52 10.64 7.19
N ASP A 234 6.68 9.44 6.62
CA ASP A 234 5.68 8.85 5.73
C ASP A 234 4.48 8.36 6.55
N LEU A 235 4.71 7.79 7.74
CA LEU A 235 3.66 7.43 8.69
C LEU A 235 2.85 8.65 9.14
N VAL A 236 3.52 9.78 9.41
CA VAL A 236 2.83 11.04 9.75
C VAL A 236 2.04 11.57 8.54
N ALA A 237 2.59 11.48 7.33
CA ALA A 237 1.90 11.89 6.10
C ALA A 237 0.67 11.02 5.77
N MET A 238 0.66 9.76 6.21
CA MET A 238 -0.51 8.86 6.18
C MET A 238 -1.61 9.25 7.19
N GLY A 239 -1.32 10.19 8.10
CA GLY A 239 -2.28 10.72 9.07
C GLY A 239 -2.14 10.16 10.48
N TYR A 240 -1.09 9.38 10.77
CA TYR A 240 -0.83 8.90 12.13
C TYR A 240 -0.25 10.01 13.03
N ASP A 241 -0.54 9.93 14.33
CA ASP A 241 -0.08 10.92 15.31
C ASP A 241 1.46 10.90 15.45
N ARG A 242 2.07 12.08 15.24
CA ARG A 242 3.52 12.29 15.34
C ARG A 242 4.07 11.88 16.70
N GLU A 243 3.38 12.20 17.79
CA GLU A 243 3.87 11.87 19.14
C GLU A 243 3.93 10.36 19.40
N LYS A 244 3.05 9.61 18.74
CA LYS A 244 3.02 8.15 18.83
C LYS A 244 4.10 7.54 17.94
N VAL A 245 4.25 8.06 16.72
CA VAL A 245 5.26 7.61 15.75
C VAL A 245 6.70 7.83 16.25
N ASP A 246 6.95 8.92 16.95
CA ASP A 246 8.27 9.25 17.49
C ASP A 246 8.71 8.33 18.64
N LYS A 247 7.77 7.61 19.28
CA LYS A 247 8.06 6.65 20.37
C LYS A 247 8.41 5.25 19.87
N PHE A 248 8.19 4.95 18.59
CA PHE A 248 8.44 3.62 18.05
C PHE A 248 9.93 3.33 17.91
N ALA A 249 10.30 2.05 18.14
CA ALA A 249 11.64 1.56 17.93
C ALA A 249 12.02 1.58 16.44
N THR A 250 13.27 1.94 16.13
CA THR A 250 13.82 1.93 14.76
C THR A 250 14.00 0.50 14.27
N ALA A 251 13.82 0.23 12.98
CA ALA A 251 13.95 -1.11 12.38
C ALA A 251 15.34 -1.76 12.58
N SER A 252 16.39 -0.98 12.86
CA SER A 252 17.77 -1.42 13.12
C SER A 252 18.07 -1.85 14.55
N SER A 253 17.17 -1.58 15.50
CA SER A 253 17.43 -1.71 16.94
C SER A 253 17.45 -3.15 17.47
N SER A 254 17.45 -4.15 16.59
CA SER A 254 17.80 -5.54 16.94
C SER A 254 19.29 -5.74 17.28
N ASN A 255 20.12 -4.70 17.15
CA ASN A 255 21.47 -4.65 17.70
C ASN A 255 21.47 -3.78 18.97
N GLU A 256 21.75 -4.38 20.12
CA GLU A 256 21.68 -3.78 21.47
C GLU A 256 22.57 -2.53 21.68
N GLU A 257 23.40 -2.15 20.70
CA GLU A 257 24.41 -1.08 20.79
C GLU A 257 23.84 0.35 20.68
N GLU A 258 22.71 0.58 20.01
CA GLU A 258 22.17 1.94 19.82
C GLU A 258 21.50 2.52 21.09
N THR A 259 21.02 1.65 21.99
CA THR A 259 20.31 2.06 23.22
C THR A 259 21.21 2.86 24.18
N GLU A 260 22.51 2.56 24.20
CA GLU A 260 23.48 3.25 25.06
C GLU A 260 23.92 4.60 24.46
N GLU A 261 23.97 4.73 23.13
CA GLU A 261 24.25 6.01 22.46
C GLU A 261 23.10 7.02 22.65
N PHE A 262 21.86 6.55 22.54
CA PHE A 262 20.65 7.38 22.70
C PHE A 262 20.50 7.90 24.13
N ALA A 263 20.86 7.10 25.14
CA ALA A 263 20.83 7.51 26.55
C ALA A 263 21.93 8.53 26.91
N ARG A 264 23.04 8.57 26.16
CA ARG A 264 24.16 9.52 26.36
C ARG A 264 23.91 10.89 25.76
N ARG A 265 23.10 11.03 24.69
CA ARG A 265 22.77 12.31 24.03
C ARG A 265 21.59 13.05 24.67
N ARG A 266 21.61 13.23 25.99
CA ARG A 266 20.62 14.08 26.68
C ARG A 266 21.10 15.53 26.72
N GLU A 267 21.12 16.20 25.57
CA GLU A 267 21.38 17.64 25.42
C GLU A 267 20.23 18.31 24.61
N PRO A 268 20.08 19.65 24.67
CA PRO A 268 18.82 20.32 24.34
C PRO A 268 18.50 20.25 22.83
N PHE A 269 17.20 20.09 22.54
CA PHE A 269 16.60 19.98 21.21
C PHE A 269 17.16 20.99 20.20
N ASP A 270 17.87 20.50 19.18
CA ASP A 270 18.32 21.26 18.01
C ASP A 270 17.49 20.83 16.78
N GLU A 271 17.16 21.76 15.87
CA GLU A 271 16.32 21.50 14.67
C GLU A 271 16.87 20.37 13.77
N LYS A 272 18.19 20.15 13.81
CA LYS A 272 18.86 19.07 13.08
C LYS A 272 18.44 17.68 13.55
N ASP A 273 18.14 17.49 14.83
CA ASP A 273 17.77 16.18 15.38
C ASP A 273 16.36 15.75 14.97
N GLU A 274 15.42 16.68 14.77
CA GLU A 274 14.08 16.36 14.29
C GLU A 274 14.10 15.86 12.84
N ILE A 275 14.90 16.49 11.97
CA ILE A 275 15.08 16.07 10.58
C ILE A 275 15.66 14.66 10.52
N ILE A 276 16.62 14.35 11.40
CA ILE A 276 17.23 13.02 11.49
C ILE A 276 16.19 11.98 11.94
N LYS A 277 15.36 12.30 12.95
CA LYS A 277 14.32 11.37 13.44
C LYS A 277 13.21 11.11 12.43
N ALA A 278 12.83 12.09 11.62
CA ALA A 278 11.80 11.92 10.60
C ALA A 278 12.22 10.95 9.48
N LEU A 279 13.53 10.89 9.19
CA LEU A 279 14.12 10.00 8.18
C LEU A 279 14.39 8.58 8.67
N GLN A 280 14.25 8.31 9.97
CA GLN A 280 14.45 6.97 10.54
C GLN A 280 13.37 6.00 10.04
N GLU A 281 13.81 4.81 9.66
CA GLU A 281 12.94 3.73 9.18
C GLU A 281 12.40 2.91 10.36
N VAL A 282 11.11 2.62 10.30
CA VAL A 282 10.37 1.84 11.27
C VAL A 282 9.69 0.69 10.53
N ASP A 283 9.71 -0.50 11.13
CA ASP A 283 8.96 -1.64 10.60
C ASP A 283 7.46 -1.36 10.74
N TYR A 284 6.76 -1.35 9.61
CA TYR A 284 5.32 -1.18 9.50
C TYR A 284 4.68 -2.49 9.06
N TYR A 285 3.67 -2.92 9.81
CA TYR A 285 2.88 -4.11 9.52
C TYR A 285 1.46 -3.70 9.21
N GLU A 286 0.96 -4.13 8.07
CA GLU A 286 -0.46 -4.07 7.75
C GLU A 286 -1.01 -5.47 7.67
N LEU A 287 -1.85 -5.82 8.64
CA LEU A 287 -2.30 -7.18 8.87
C LEU A 287 -3.82 -7.26 8.73
N TYR A 288 -4.26 -8.31 8.05
CA TYR A 288 -5.64 -8.71 7.88
C TYR A 288 -5.81 -10.03 8.63
N VAL A 289 -6.41 -9.96 9.82
CA VAL A 289 -6.48 -11.08 10.76
C VAL A 289 -7.93 -11.47 10.94
N LYS A 290 -8.21 -12.77 10.86
CA LYS A 290 -9.51 -13.32 11.26
C LYS A 290 -9.46 -13.67 12.73
N ILE A 291 -10.24 -12.95 13.53
CA ILE A 291 -10.31 -13.18 14.97
C ILE A 291 -11.74 -13.01 15.46
N ASP A 292 -12.13 -13.89 16.37
CA ASP A 292 -13.39 -13.83 17.09
C ASP A 292 -13.14 -13.02 18.37
N VAL A 293 -13.68 -11.80 18.42
CA VAL A 293 -13.42 -10.84 19.53
C VAL A 293 -14.52 -10.89 20.58
N ASP A 294 -15.75 -11.15 20.16
CA ASP A 294 -16.94 -11.21 21.01
C ASP A 294 -17.28 -12.62 21.51
N ASP A 295 -16.48 -13.61 21.13
CA ASP A 295 -16.56 -15.02 21.54
C ASP A 295 -17.90 -15.65 21.10
N ASP A 296 -18.31 -15.33 19.88
CA ASP A 296 -19.55 -15.80 19.26
C ASP A 296 -19.35 -17.04 18.36
N GLY A 297 -18.09 -17.44 18.15
CA GLY A 297 -17.67 -18.56 17.31
C GLY A 297 -17.43 -18.20 15.84
N ILE A 298 -17.60 -16.93 15.46
CA ILE A 298 -17.46 -16.44 14.09
C ILE A 298 -16.27 -15.47 14.03
N ALA A 299 -15.17 -15.92 13.42
CA ALA A 299 -14.02 -15.06 13.23
C ALA A 299 -14.30 -13.97 12.18
N GLU A 300 -14.20 -12.72 12.60
CA GLU A 300 -14.37 -11.55 11.75
C GLU A 300 -13.02 -11.05 11.22
N LEU A 301 -13.03 -10.48 10.01
CA LEU A 301 -11.81 -9.93 9.42
C LEU A 301 -11.54 -8.53 9.98
N ARG A 302 -10.39 -8.35 10.61
CA ARG A 302 -9.93 -7.06 11.11
C ARG A 302 -8.67 -6.62 10.39
N ARG A 303 -8.62 -5.35 10.04
CA ARG A 303 -7.41 -4.69 9.55
C ARG A 303 -6.71 -4.03 10.73
N MET A 304 -5.51 -4.51 11.03
CA MET A 304 -4.69 -4.00 12.12
C MET A 304 -3.36 -3.49 11.57
N CYS A 305 -3.04 -2.23 11.88
CA CYS A 305 -1.78 -1.61 11.47
C CYS A 305 -0.87 -1.47 12.70
N PHE A 306 0.36 -1.97 12.63
CA PHE A 306 1.36 -1.84 13.68
C PHE A 306 2.61 -1.14 13.18
N ALA A 307 3.31 -0.41 14.05
CA ALA A 307 4.61 0.18 13.72
C ALA A 307 5.62 0.04 14.87
N GLY A 308 6.86 -0.31 14.55
CA GLY A 308 7.96 -0.45 15.53
C GLY A 308 7.87 -1.69 16.42
N GLY A 309 6.96 -2.62 16.11
CA GLY A 309 6.80 -3.91 16.78
C GLY A 309 5.33 -4.33 16.89
N LEU A 310 5.08 -5.53 17.41
CA LEU A 310 3.75 -6.18 17.44
C LEU A 310 3.08 -6.13 18.82
N ALA A 311 3.46 -5.17 19.67
CA ALA A 311 2.85 -4.97 20.98
C ALA A 311 1.62 -4.05 20.89
N GLU A 312 0.73 -4.10 21.89
CA GLU A 312 -0.45 -3.22 21.96
C GLU A 312 -0.09 -1.72 21.87
N VAL A 313 1.02 -1.32 22.48
CA VAL A 313 1.52 0.06 22.43
C VAL A 313 1.86 0.55 21.02
N ASN A 314 2.13 -0.39 20.11
CA ASN A 314 2.52 -0.16 18.73
C ASN A 314 1.36 -0.28 17.74
N LEU A 315 0.16 -0.60 18.22
CA LEU A 315 -1.06 -0.66 17.42
C LEU A 315 -1.45 0.75 16.99
N LEU A 316 -1.34 1.05 15.69
CA LEU A 316 -1.70 2.34 15.11
C LEU A 316 -3.20 2.42 14.83
N ASP A 317 -3.76 1.37 14.24
CA ASP A 317 -5.13 1.34 13.76
C ASP A 317 -5.71 -0.08 13.91
N ASP A 318 -7.01 -0.16 14.24
CA ASP A 318 -7.78 -1.39 14.42
C ASP A 318 -9.19 -1.14 13.87
N GLU A 319 -9.36 -1.50 12.60
CA GLU A 319 -10.63 -1.37 11.87
C GLU A 319 -11.24 -2.76 11.64
N GLU A 320 -12.48 -2.94 12.09
CA GLU A 320 -13.29 -4.08 11.67
C GLU A 320 -13.68 -3.91 10.20
N ARG A 321 -13.42 -4.93 9.37
CA ARG A 321 -13.81 -4.93 7.97
C ARG A 321 -14.83 -6.03 7.72
N LEU A 322 -16.04 -5.60 7.38
CA LEU A 322 -17.05 -6.50 6.84
C LEU A 322 -16.53 -7.16 5.56
N PHE A 323 -16.15 -8.43 5.67
CA PHE A 323 -15.91 -9.28 4.52
C PHE A 323 -17.24 -9.44 3.78
N ARG A 324 -17.47 -8.64 2.73
CA ARG A 324 -18.57 -8.92 1.79
C ARG A 324 -18.24 -10.24 1.11
N ARG A 325 -18.69 -11.36 1.69
CA ARG A 325 -18.81 -12.63 0.97
C ARG A 325 -19.60 -12.32 -0.29
N ARG A 326 -18.95 -12.44 -1.45
CA ARG A 326 -19.69 -12.64 -2.70
C ARG A 326 -20.42 -13.97 -2.54
N ASN A 327 -21.65 -13.90 -2.03
CA ASN A 327 -22.58 -15.01 -2.15
C ASN A 327 -22.78 -15.25 -3.65
N SER A 328 -22.03 -16.18 -4.20
CA SER A 328 -22.46 -16.89 -5.41
C SER A 328 -23.61 -17.80 -4.98
N ALA A 329 -24.77 -17.20 -4.73
CA ALA A 329 -26.00 -17.93 -4.52
C ALA A 329 -26.36 -18.61 -5.85
N ARG A 330 -25.83 -19.82 -6.06
CA ARG A 330 -26.48 -20.81 -6.91
C ARG A 330 -27.82 -21.15 -6.27
N SER A 331 -28.85 -20.39 -6.63
CA SER A 331 -30.24 -20.80 -6.43
C SER A 331 -30.53 -21.98 -7.35
N SER A 332 -30.19 -23.19 -6.87
CA SER A 332 -30.74 -24.42 -7.40
C SER A 332 -32.22 -24.49 -7.02
N GLY A 333 -33.05 -23.82 -7.82
CA GLY A 333 -34.51 -24.00 -7.81
C GLY A 333 -34.89 -25.37 -8.37
N PRO A 334 -35.99 -25.99 -7.89
CA PRO A 334 -36.30 -27.39 -8.16
C PRO A 334 -36.71 -27.61 -9.61
N SER A 335 -36.18 -28.67 -10.21
CA SER A 335 -36.50 -29.15 -11.55
C SER A 335 -37.99 -29.49 -11.67
N ARG A 336 -38.79 -28.57 -12.20
CA ARG A 336 -40.12 -28.88 -12.71
C ARG A 336 -39.99 -29.59 -14.05
N GLY A 337 -40.23 -30.90 -14.03
CA GLY A 337 -40.34 -31.72 -15.23
C GLY A 337 -41.38 -31.16 -16.21
N ARG A 338 -40.96 -30.95 -17.45
CA ARG A 338 -41.86 -30.88 -18.61
C ARG A 338 -41.58 -32.10 -19.48
N GLY A 339 -42.52 -33.05 -19.45
CA GLY A 339 -42.56 -34.16 -20.38
C GLY A 339 -42.79 -33.65 -21.80
N TYR A 340 -41.89 -34.01 -22.71
CA TYR A 340 -42.11 -33.85 -24.14
C TYR A 340 -42.92 -35.03 -24.66
N ARG A 341 -44.15 -34.74 -25.12
CA ARG A 341 -44.93 -35.63 -25.99
C ARG A 341 -44.22 -35.72 -27.34
N ALA A 342 -43.79 -36.92 -27.71
CA ALA A 342 -43.35 -37.21 -29.08
C ALA A 342 -44.58 -37.37 -29.98
N SER A 343 -44.73 -36.44 -30.93
CA SER A 343 -45.64 -36.55 -32.07
C SER A 343 -44.93 -37.29 -33.21
N THR A 344 -45.56 -38.36 -33.66
CA THR A 344 -45.22 -39.18 -34.84
C THR A 344 -45.30 -38.36 -36.13
N PRO A 345 -44.53 -38.71 -37.18
CA PRO A 345 -44.97 -38.55 -38.54
C PRO A 345 -45.18 -39.92 -39.21
N ARG A 346 -46.35 -40.07 -39.86
CA ARG A 346 -46.67 -41.12 -40.85
C ARG A 346 -46.43 -40.57 -42.27
N HIS A 347 -46.28 -41.51 -43.20
CA HIS A 347 -46.27 -41.40 -44.67
C HIS A 347 -44.91 -41.02 -45.27
N GLU A 348 -44.31 -41.78 -46.19
CA GLU A 348 -44.71 -42.93 -47.03
C GLU A 348 -43.62 -44.00 -47.09
#